data_AF-A0A7R9WPE3-F1
#
_entry.id   AF-A0A7R9WPE3-F1
#
_cell.length_a   1.000
_cell.length_b   1.000
_cell.length_c   1.000
_cell.angle_alpha   90.00
_cell.angle_beta   90.00
_cell.angle_gamma   90.00
#
_symmetry.space_group_name_H-M   'P 1'
#
loop_
_entity.id
_entity.type
_entity.pdbx_description
1 polymer ?
#
loop_
_entity_poly.entity_id
_entity_poly.type
_entity_poly.pdbx_seq_one_letter_code
_entity_poly.pdbx_strand_id
1 'polypeptide(L)'
;EEANCGSPAQAHSHTRFNPRFDPTVCFLEMKSLSLRLDQFKFCIQKHESKRTIFDPVFQGSGSLIVQNVSMKLRIACVKEHVVKFGSQVAVPVLQLRELDVRLEKVMFKLKDTGADWLLNKVVENVSR
;
A
#
# COMPACT_ATOMS: atom_id res chain seq x y z
N GLU A 1 39.68 39.73 47.06
CA GLU A 1 38.62 38.72 47.02
C GLU A 1 37.80 38.92 45.76
N GLU A 2 38.09 38.15 44.72
CA GLU A 2 37.30 38.16 43.48
C GLU A 2 36.29 37.02 43.54
N ALA A 3 35.00 37.37 43.42
CA ALA A 3 33.88 36.44 43.48
C ALA A 3 33.79 35.63 42.18
N ASN A 4 34.11 34.35 42.27
CA ASN A 4 33.93 33.37 41.20
C ASN A 4 32.44 32.96 41.11
N CYS A 5 31.66 33.65 40.28
CA CYS A 5 30.28 33.26 39.95
C CYS A 5 30.29 32.15 38.89
N GLY A 6 30.61 30.92 39.31
CA GLY A 6 30.41 29.71 38.50
C GLY A 6 28.92 29.37 38.44
N SER A 7 28.22 29.88 37.42
CA SER A 7 26.89 29.36 37.06
C SER A 7 27.05 27.97 36.43
N PRO A 8 26.36 26.91 36.89
CA PRO A 8 26.34 25.66 36.16
C PRO A 8 25.57 25.90 34.87
N ALA A 9 26.26 25.78 33.73
CA ALA A 9 25.63 25.72 32.43
C ALA A 9 24.62 24.57 32.47
N GLN A 10 23.33 24.90 32.59
CA GLN A 10 22.25 23.97 32.36
C GLN A 10 22.37 23.51 30.91
N ALA A 11 23.03 22.37 30.74
CA ALA A 11 23.00 21.63 29.50
C ALA A 11 21.54 21.22 29.29
N HIS A 12 20.80 22.03 28.54
CA HIS A 12 19.57 21.61 27.90
C HIS A 12 19.97 20.48 26.93
N SER A 13 19.97 19.25 27.45
CA SER A 13 20.05 18.07 26.62
C SER A 13 18.79 18.09 25.77
N HIS A 14 18.93 18.57 24.54
CA HIS A 14 17.96 18.26 23.50
C HIS A 14 17.90 16.73 23.45
N THR A 15 16.86 16.16 24.04
CA THR A 15 16.53 14.74 23.97
C THR A 15 16.32 14.41 22.50
N ARG A 16 17.41 14.07 21.82
CA ARG A 16 17.36 13.57 20.44
C ARG A 16 16.55 12.29 20.50
N PHE A 17 15.49 12.28 19.70
CA PHE A 17 14.68 11.11 19.43
C PHE A 17 15.58 9.88 19.22
N ASN A 18 15.43 8.86 20.07
CA ASN A 18 16.19 7.64 19.95
C ASN A 18 15.27 6.50 19.53
N PRO A 19 15.24 6.13 18.24
CA PRO A 19 14.35 5.09 17.74
C PRO A 19 14.62 3.70 18.34
N ARG A 20 15.70 3.52 19.13
CA ARG A 20 15.95 2.30 19.91
C ARG A 20 15.19 2.25 21.24
N PHE A 21 14.76 3.39 21.79
CA PHE A 21 14.06 3.49 23.07
C PHE A 21 12.65 4.08 22.91
N ASP A 22 12.45 4.94 21.92
CA ASP A 22 11.16 5.57 21.63
C ASP A 22 10.42 4.76 20.53
N PRO A 23 9.24 4.18 20.81
CA PRO A 23 8.45 3.49 19.79
C PRO A 23 8.06 4.49 18.69
N THR A 24 8.79 4.44 17.58
CA THR A 24 8.55 5.31 16.43
C THR A 24 7.36 4.76 15.65
N VAL A 25 6.26 5.51 15.62
CA VAL A 25 5.11 5.19 14.78
C VAL A 25 4.92 6.30 13.75
N CYS A 26 5.00 5.94 12.48
CA CYS A 26 4.64 6.79 11.37
C CYS A 26 3.15 6.57 11.04
N PHE A 27 2.39 7.66 11.01
CA PHE A 27 1.01 7.69 10.54
C PHE A 27 0.97 8.41 9.20
N LEU A 28 0.51 7.73 8.17
CA LEU A 28 0.36 8.29 6.83
C LEU A 28 -1.11 8.19 6.42
N GLU A 29 -1.74 9.33 6.19
CA GLU A 29 -3.09 9.40 5.64
C GLU A 29 -3.02 10.06 4.26
N MET A 30 -3.45 9.32 3.24
CA MET A 30 -3.58 9.80 1.87
C MET A 30 -5.05 9.85 1.51
N LYS A 31 -5.48 10.96 0.92
CA LYS A 31 -6.86 11.21 0.51
C LYS A 31 -6.90 11.58 -0.96
N SER A 32 -8.02 11.26 -1.60
CA SER A 32 -8.29 11.66 -2.99
C SER A 32 -7.25 11.17 -4.00
N LEU A 33 -6.63 10.02 -3.75
CA LEU A 33 -5.70 9.41 -4.69
C LEU A 33 -6.48 8.90 -5.92
N SER A 34 -5.92 9.10 -7.11
CA SER A 34 -6.47 8.60 -8.36
C SER A 34 -5.46 7.71 -9.05
N LEU A 35 -5.89 6.51 -9.43
CA LEU A 35 -5.10 5.56 -10.18
C LEU A 35 -5.74 5.34 -11.55
N ARG A 36 -4.92 5.40 -12.60
CA ARG A 36 -5.36 5.26 -13.98
C ARG A 36 -4.44 4.29 -14.71
N LEU A 37 -5.04 3.27 -15.29
CA LEU A 37 -4.39 2.31 -16.16
C LEU A 37 -5.12 2.37 -17.50
N ASP A 38 -4.52 3.04 -18.48
CA ASP A 38 -5.20 3.38 -19.73
C ASP A 38 -5.31 2.24 -20.73
N GLN A 39 -4.31 1.36 -20.76
CA GLN A 39 -4.23 0.27 -21.71
C GLN A 39 -3.60 -0.94 -21.05
N PHE A 40 -4.43 -1.87 -20.58
CA PHE A 40 -3.99 -3.20 -20.21
C PHE A 40 -4.55 -4.23 -21.18
N LYS A 41 -3.84 -5.34 -21.38
CA LYS A 41 -4.32 -6.52 -22.09
C LYS A 41 -4.85 -7.52 -21.08
N PHE A 42 -5.89 -8.26 -21.46
CA PHE A 42 -6.48 -9.26 -20.58
C PHE A 42 -6.98 -10.48 -21.36
N CYS A 43 -7.16 -11.57 -20.62
CA CYS A 43 -7.76 -12.81 -21.09
C CYS A 43 -8.71 -13.32 -20.01
N ILE A 44 -10.00 -13.44 -20.33
CA ILE A 44 -11.02 -14.07 -19.48
C ILE A 44 -11.23 -15.47 -20.03
N GLN A 45 -10.91 -16.47 -19.21
CA GLN A 45 -11.14 -17.86 -19.51
C GLN A 45 -11.61 -18.58 -18.25
N LYS A 46 -12.34 -19.67 -18.44
CA LYS A 46 -12.73 -20.57 -17.35
C LYS A 46 -11.49 -21.17 -16.69
N HIS A 47 -11.58 -21.47 -15.41
CA HIS A 47 -10.52 -22.14 -14.66
C HIS A 47 -10.08 -23.42 -15.38
N GLU A 48 -8.77 -23.66 -15.44
CA GLU A 48 -8.16 -24.72 -16.25
C GLU A 48 -8.78 -26.10 -15.98
N SER A 49 -9.01 -26.44 -14.71
CA SER A 49 -9.61 -27.73 -14.32
C SER A 49 -11.07 -27.93 -14.78
N LYS A 50 -11.76 -26.89 -15.24
CA LYS A 50 -13.18 -26.93 -15.66
C LYS A 50 -13.37 -26.51 -17.12
N ARG A 51 -12.27 -26.23 -17.84
CA ARG A 51 -12.29 -25.73 -19.20
C ARG A 51 -12.43 -26.88 -20.19
N THR A 52 -13.39 -26.74 -21.07
CA THR A 52 -13.59 -27.56 -22.26
C THR A 52 -13.16 -26.77 -23.50
N ILE A 53 -12.98 -27.44 -24.63
CA ILE A 53 -12.65 -26.79 -25.91
C ILE A 53 -13.75 -25.86 -26.42
N PHE A 54 -14.99 -25.99 -25.90
CA PHE A 54 -16.13 -25.18 -26.28
C PHE A 54 -16.35 -23.97 -25.37
N ASP A 55 -15.62 -23.88 -24.24
CA ASP A 55 -15.75 -22.73 -23.35
C ASP A 55 -15.15 -21.49 -24.03
N PRO A 56 -15.88 -20.35 -24.06
CA PRO A 56 -15.41 -19.14 -24.71
C PRO A 56 -14.17 -18.58 -23.98
N VAL A 57 -13.28 -18.00 -24.77
CA VAL A 57 -12.13 -17.22 -24.28
C VAL A 57 -12.28 -15.81 -24.81
N PHE A 58 -12.33 -14.84 -23.90
CA PHE A 58 -12.39 -13.42 -24.27
C PHE A 58 -11.01 -12.80 -24.07
N GLN A 59 -10.42 -12.31 -25.14
CA GLN A 59 -9.17 -11.55 -25.09
C GLN A 59 -9.44 -10.14 -25.57
N GLY A 60 -8.79 -9.15 -24.97
CA GLY A 60 -9.02 -7.78 -25.37
C GLY A 60 -8.10 -6.78 -24.67
N SER A 61 -8.49 -5.51 -24.78
CA SER A 61 -7.85 -4.40 -24.08
C SER A 61 -8.83 -3.69 -23.17
N GLY A 62 -8.34 -3.03 -22.14
CA GLY A 62 -9.20 -2.28 -21.25
C GLY A 62 -8.50 -1.12 -20.56
N SER A 63 -9.33 -0.35 -19.86
CA SER A 63 -8.91 0.76 -19.01
C SER A 63 -9.54 0.62 -17.62
N LEU A 64 -8.75 0.89 -16.59
CA LEU A 64 -9.17 0.93 -15.18
C LEU A 64 -8.89 2.33 -14.63
N ILE A 65 -9.92 2.95 -14.06
CA ILE A 65 -9.81 4.20 -13.35
C ILE A 65 -10.34 3.97 -11.94
N VAL A 66 -9.52 4.25 -10.94
CA VAL A 66 -9.94 4.26 -9.54
C VAL A 66 -9.80 5.69 -9.04
N GLN A 67 -10.89 6.30 -8.61
CA GLN A 67 -10.93 7.67 -8.13
C GLN A 67 -11.21 7.69 -6.63
N ASN A 68 -10.73 8.74 -5.98
CA ASN A 68 -10.94 9.03 -4.57
C ASN A 68 -10.53 7.87 -3.65
N VAL A 69 -9.40 7.25 -3.94
CA VAL A 69 -8.80 6.28 -3.02
C VAL A 69 -8.33 7.02 -1.77
N SER A 70 -8.81 6.56 -0.62
CA SER A 70 -8.27 6.96 0.68
C SER A 70 -7.50 5.79 1.27
N MET A 71 -6.30 6.07 1.77
CA MET A 71 -5.41 5.08 2.34
C MET A 71 -4.86 5.60 3.66
N LYS A 72 -4.97 4.79 4.71
CA LYS A 72 -4.35 5.04 6.01
C LYS A 72 -3.34 3.94 6.29
N LEU A 73 -2.13 4.34 6.63
CA LEU A 73 -1.06 3.44 7.03
C LEU A 73 -0.57 3.83 8.42
N ARG A 74 -0.36 2.81 9.25
CA ARG A 74 0.39 2.92 10.50
C ARG A 74 1.60 2.03 10.41
N ILE A 75 2.79 2.61 10.43
CA ILE A 75 4.06 1.89 10.32
C ILE A 75 4.83 2.07 11.62
N ALA A 76 5.24 0.98 12.24
CA ALA A 76 6.07 1.01 13.45
C ALA A 76 7.49 0.58 13.13
N CYS A 77 8.48 1.24 13.73
CA CYS A 77 9.84 0.71 13.78
C CYS A 77 9.94 -0.27 14.95
N VAL A 78 10.27 -1.53 14.66
CA VAL A 78 10.37 -2.61 15.65
C VAL A 78 11.77 -3.22 15.62
N LYS A 79 12.21 -3.79 16.75
CA LYS A 79 13.43 -4.59 16.78
C LYS A 79 13.10 -6.03 16.45
N GLU A 80 13.69 -6.54 15.38
CA GLU A 80 13.59 -7.95 14.99
C GLU A 80 14.97 -8.60 15.10
N HIS A 81 15.02 -9.86 15.53
CA HIS A 81 16.29 -10.60 15.63
C HIS A 81 16.45 -11.45 14.37
N VAL A 82 17.53 -11.20 13.65
CA VAL A 82 17.89 -11.97 12.45
C VAL A 82 19.17 -12.73 12.72
N VAL A 83 19.23 -13.98 12.24
CA VAL A 83 20.46 -14.77 12.30
C VAL A 83 21.43 -14.23 11.25
N LYS A 84 22.52 -13.63 11.69
CA LYS A 84 23.66 -13.25 10.85
C LYS A 84 24.91 -13.96 11.35
N PHE A 85 25.56 -14.71 10.45
CA PHE A 85 26.79 -15.46 10.76
C PHE A 85 26.68 -16.37 11.98
N GLY A 86 25.53 -17.06 12.14
CA GLY A 86 25.29 -17.94 13.29
C GLY A 86 24.97 -17.24 14.62
N SER A 87 24.91 -15.90 14.64
CA SER A 87 24.56 -15.09 15.82
C SER A 87 23.25 -14.35 15.62
N GLN A 88 22.47 -14.18 16.71
CA GLN A 88 21.23 -13.40 16.69
C GLN A 88 21.57 -11.91 16.82
N VAL A 89 21.26 -11.13 15.78
CA VAL A 89 21.50 -9.69 15.74
C VAL A 89 20.17 -8.95 15.67
N ALA A 90 19.96 -8.00 16.59
CA ALA A 90 18.80 -7.13 16.57
C ALA A 90 18.94 -6.05 15.47
N VAL A 91 17.97 -5.99 14.56
CA VAL A 91 17.89 -5.00 13.48
C VAL A 91 16.56 -4.24 13.54
N PRO A 92 16.54 -2.93 13.21
CA PRO A 92 15.30 -2.19 13.10
C PRO A 92 14.56 -2.59 11.81
N VAL A 93 13.29 -2.91 11.92
CA VAL A 93 12.41 -3.27 10.80
C VAL A 93 11.18 -2.37 10.82
N LEU A 94 10.81 -1.85 9.66
CA LEU A 94 9.56 -1.11 9.48
C LEU A 94 8.43 -2.12 9.28
N GLN A 95 7.54 -2.20 10.25
CA GLN A 95 6.41 -3.12 10.22
C GLN A 95 5.11 -2.34 10.03
N LEU A 96 4.35 -2.70 8.99
CA LEU A 96 3.00 -2.22 8.80
C LEU A 96 2.11 -2.79 9.91
N ARG A 97 1.47 -1.92 10.68
CA ARG A 97 0.56 -2.25 11.79
C ARG A 97 -0.89 -2.11 11.42
N GLU A 98 -1.20 -1.15 10.55
CA GLU A 98 -2.56 -0.87 10.10
C GLU A 98 -2.53 -0.45 8.64
N LEU A 99 -3.49 -0.97 7.88
CA LEU A 99 -3.78 -0.59 6.51
C LEU A 99 -5.30 -0.51 6.35
N ASP A 100 -5.83 0.70 6.19
CA ASP A 100 -7.21 0.93 5.75
C ASP A 100 -7.16 1.49 4.33
N VAL A 101 -7.85 0.83 3.40
CA VAL A 101 -7.97 1.27 2.00
C VAL A 101 -9.44 1.37 1.68
N ARG A 102 -9.87 2.57 1.29
CA ARG A 102 -11.24 2.85 0.86
C ARG A 102 -11.21 3.27 -0.60
N LEU A 103 -12.00 2.57 -1.40
CA LEU A 103 -12.20 2.86 -2.81
C LEU A 103 -13.62 3.42 -2.94
N GLU A 104 -13.75 4.63 -3.47
CA GLU A 104 -15.08 5.23 -3.66
C GLU A 104 -15.62 4.90 -5.05
N LYS A 105 -14.79 5.08 -6.09
CA LYS A 105 -15.24 4.93 -7.46
C LYS A 105 -14.25 4.11 -8.27
N VAL A 106 -14.70 2.96 -8.71
CA VAL A 106 -13.97 2.07 -9.63
C VAL A 106 -14.69 2.08 -10.96
N MET A 107 -14.00 2.44 -12.03
CA MET A 107 -14.52 2.41 -13.39
C MET A 107 -13.65 1.49 -14.23
N PHE A 108 -14.27 0.50 -14.84
CA PHE A 108 -13.58 -0.46 -15.68
C PHE A 108 -14.27 -0.51 -17.04
N LYS A 109 -13.48 -0.55 -18.10
CA LYS A 109 -13.99 -0.59 -19.48
C LYS A 109 -13.18 -1.60 -20.29
N LEU A 110 -13.89 -2.51 -20.93
CA LEU A 110 -13.37 -3.54 -21.80
C LEU A 110 -13.63 -3.21 -23.27
N LYS A 111 -12.69 -3.58 -24.13
CA LYS A 111 -12.70 -3.38 -25.57
C LYS A 111 -12.04 -4.55 -26.28
N ASP A 112 -12.30 -4.66 -27.58
CA ASP A 112 -11.63 -5.58 -28.50
C ASP A 112 -11.89 -7.07 -28.19
N THR A 113 -12.98 -7.40 -27.47
CA THR A 113 -13.30 -8.78 -27.10
C THR A 113 -14.27 -9.49 -28.04
N GLY A 114 -14.90 -8.75 -28.96
CA GLY A 114 -16.04 -9.23 -29.75
C GLY A 114 -17.35 -9.36 -28.95
N ALA A 115 -17.30 -9.20 -27.63
CA ALA A 115 -18.45 -9.25 -26.71
C ALA A 115 -18.47 -8.05 -25.75
N ASP A 116 -17.91 -6.91 -26.16
CA ASP A 116 -17.67 -5.73 -25.31
C ASP A 116 -18.96 -5.25 -24.63
N TRP A 117 -20.09 -5.26 -25.35
CA TRP A 117 -21.39 -4.83 -24.83
C TRP A 117 -21.87 -5.71 -23.66
N LEU A 118 -21.60 -7.01 -23.71
CA LEU A 118 -22.01 -7.97 -22.69
C LEU A 118 -21.09 -7.85 -21.47
N LEU A 119 -19.78 -7.83 -21.71
CA LEU A 119 -18.79 -7.80 -20.63
C LEU A 119 -18.84 -6.47 -19.87
N ASN A 120 -19.03 -5.33 -20.55
CA ASN A 120 -19.16 -4.04 -19.88
C ASN A 120 -20.45 -3.95 -19.04
N LYS A 121 -21.57 -4.56 -19.45
CA LYS A 121 -22.78 -4.66 -18.60
C LYS A 121 -22.53 -5.41 -17.30
N VAL A 122 -21.76 -6.50 -17.36
CA VAL A 122 -21.40 -7.27 -16.16
C VAL A 122 -20.55 -6.41 -15.22
N VAL A 123 -19.57 -5.70 -15.78
CA VAL A 123 -18.67 -4.82 -15.04
C VAL A 123 -19.39 -3.65 -14.38
N GLU A 124 -20.33 -3.02 -15.09
CA GLU A 124 -21.12 -1.90 -14.57
C GLU A 124 -21.92 -2.28 -13.32
N ASN A 125 -22.39 -3.52 -13.24
CA ASN A 125 -23.10 -4.03 -12.06
C ASN A 125 -22.20 -4.24 -10.83
N VAL A 126 -20.89 -4.44 -11.04
CA VAL A 126 -19.89 -4.61 -9.97
C VAL A 126 -19.27 -3.28 -9.54
N SER A 127 -19.36 -2.27 -10.41
CA SER A 127 -18.80 -0.93 -10.21
C SER A 127 -19.75 0.04 -9.51
N ARG A 128 -20.92 -0.44 -9.07
CA ARG A 128 -21.91 0.28 -8.25
C ARG A 128 -21.74 -0.08 -6.77
#